data_AF-A0A429XA25-F1
#
_entry.id   AF-A0A429XA25-F1
#
_cell.length_a   1.000
_cell.length_b   1.000
_cell.length_c   1.000
_cell.angle_alpha   90.00
_cell.angle_beta   90.00
_cell.angle_gamma   90.00
#
_symmetry.space_group_name_H-M   'P 1'
#
loop_
_entity.id
_entity.type
_entity.pdbx_description
1 polymer ?
#
loop_
_entity_poly.entity_id
_entity_poly.type
_entity_poly.pdbx_seq_one_letter_code
_entity_poly.pdbx_strand_id
1 'polypeptide(L)'
;MSTPFKWFVISATVGVVVFFIAYRGLVQNSATTTTSEIEVLAESVSAGIIRGEVEEGGDGFLHFDKEELVANLVANVSTAQKTLGFDVKLDYVFLDNQGNVTEDDNLIRGIQFRVQYVDDKGEVKATAERRLALNYPSN
;
A
#
# COMPACT_ATOMS: atom_id res chain seq x y z
N MET A 1 -53.94 -9.14 18.80
CA MET A 1 -53.05 -9.10 17.62
C MET A 1 -53.19 -10.41 16.87
N SER A 2 -53.59 -10.39 15.61
CA SER A 2 -53.79 -11.58 14.80
C SER A 2 -52.49 -12.40 14.75
N THR A 3 -52.59 -13.70 15.02
CA THR A 3 -51.51 -14.68 14.93
C THR A 3 -50.56 -14.52 13.74
N PRO A 4 -51.03 -14.23 12.50
CA PRO A 4 -50.13 -13.98 11.37
C PRO A 4 -49.25 -12.72 11.52
N PHE A 5 -49.75 -11.66 12.16
CA PHE A 5 -48.98 -10.43 12.36
C PHE A 5 -47.79 -10.63 13.31
N LYS A 6 -47.97 -11.45 14.37
CA LYS A 6 -46.86 -11.78 15.29
C LYS A 6 -45.72 -12.53 14.60
N TRP A 7 -46.05 -13.50 13.75
CA TRP A 7 -45.04 -14.27 13.01
C TRP A 7 -44.33 -13.44 11.94
N PHE A 8 -45.04 -12.51 11.30
CA PHE A 8 -44.44 -11.55 10.38
C PHE A 8 -43.40 -10.66 11.09
N VAL A 9 -43.74 -10.10 12.26
CA VAL A 9 -42.82 -9.24 13.02
C VAL A 9 -41.56 -10.00 13.48
N ILE A 10 -41.72 -11.25 13.92
CA ILE A 10 -40.58 -12.10 14.32
C ILE A 10 -39.68 -12.39 13.11
N SER A 11 -40.26 -12.79 11.98
CA SER A 11 -39.52 -13.06 10.74
C SER A 11 -38.80 -11.81 10.22
N ALA A 12 -39.47 -10.66 10.23
CA ALA A 12 -38.88 -9.39 9.83
C ALA A 12 -37.70 -9.00 10.75
N THR A 13 -37.83 -9.21 12.06
CA THR A 13 -36.76 -8.93 13.03
C THR A 13 -35.53 -9.80 12.76
N VAL A 14 -35.72 -11.10 12.53
CA VAL A 14 -34.62 -12.01 12.16
C VAL A 14 -33.99 -11.61 10.83
N GLY A 15 -34.81 -11.25 9.83
CA GLY A 15 -34.33 -10.78 8.53
C GLY A 15 -33.47 -9.52 8.66
N VAL A 16 -33.87 -8.55 9.47
CA VAL A 16 -33.09 -7.33 9.74
C VAL A 16 -31.77 -7.67 10.42
N VAL A 17 -31.75 -8.57 11.39
CA VAL A 17 -30.51 -8.97 12.09
C VAL A 17 -29.55 -9.67 11.12
N VAL A 18 -30.04 -10.60 10.31
CA VAL A 18 -29.23 -11.30 9.30
C VAL A 18 -28.67 -10.31 8.28
N PHE A 19 -29.50 -9.39 7.79
CA PHE A 19 -29.07 -8.35 6.86
C PHE A 19 -27.99 -7.46 7.48
N PHE A 20 -28.15 -7.07 8.73
CA PHE A 20 -27.17 -6.23 9.43
C PHE A 20 -25.83 -6.94 9.59
N ILE A 21 -25.83 -8.22 9.98
CA ILE A 21 -24.59 -9.02 10.12
C ILE A 21 -23.92 -9.20 8.75
N ALA A 22 -24.68 -9.56 7.72
CA ALA A 22 -24.15 -9.76 6.37
C ALA A 22 -23.55 -8.46 5.81
N TYR A 23 -24.24 -7.33 5.99
CA TYR A 23 -23.76 -6.02 5.56
C TYR A 23 -22.45 -5.63 6.25
N ARG A 24 -22.36 -5.83 7.57
CA ARG A 24 -21.12 -5.56 8.34
C ARG A 24 -19.97 -6.46 7.90
N GLY A 25 -20.24 -7.74 7.63
CA GLY A 25 -19.25 -8.69 7.10
C GLY A 25 -18.73 -8.28 5.72
N LEU A 26 -19.60 -7.83 4.82
CA LEU A 26 -19.23 -7.31 3.49
C LEU A 26 -18.31 -6.09 3.57
N VAL A 27 -18.65 -5.12 4.43
CA VAL A 27 -17.84 -3.91 4.61
C VAL A 27 -16.46 -4.26 5.18
N GLN A 28 -16.41 -5.15 6.18
CA GLN A 28 -15.15 -5.59 6.77
C GLN A 28 -14.28 -6.37 5.79
N ASN A 29 -14.88 -7.29 5.02
CA ASN A 29 -14.16 -8.06 4.00
C ASN A 29 -13.54 -7.13 2.94
N SER A 30 -14.31 -6.13 2.49
CA SER A 30 -13.81 -5.16 1.51
C SER A 30 -12.62 -4.37 2.07
N ALA A 31 -12.72 -3.85 3.29
CA ALA A 31 -11.62 -3.10 3.92
C ALA A 31 -10.35 -3.94 4.12
N THR A 32 -10.49 -5.19 4.55
CA THR A 32 -9.36 -6.12 4.73
C THR A 32 -8.71 -6.48 3.39
N THR A 33 -9.51 -6.80 2.37
CA THR A 33 -9.00 -7.12 1.03
C THR A 33 -8.23 -5.95 0.45
N THR A 34 -8.80 -4.75 0.49
CA THR A 34 -8.15 -3.54 -0.02
C THR A 34 -6.84 -3.23 0.71
N THR A 35 -6.78 -3.45 2.02
CA THR A 35 -5.52 -3.26 2.77
C THR A 35 -4.46 -4.28 2.36
N SER A 36 -4.85 -5.55 2.23
CA SER A 36 -3.97 -6.64 1.78
C SER A 36 -3.42 -6.38 0.37
N GLU A 37 -4.28 -5.93 -0.56
CA GLU A 37 -3.87 -5.62 -1.94
C GLU A 37 -2.83 -4.50 -2.01
N ILE A 38 -2.96 -3.45 -1.19
CA ILE A 38 -1.97 -2.36 -1.15
C ILE A 38 -0.68 -2.80 -0.47
N GLU A 39 -0.75 -3.68 0.51
CA GLU A 39 0.44 -4.23 1.14
C GLU A 39 1.25 -5.08 0.15
N VAL A 40 0.56 -5.92 -0.64
CA VAL A 40 1.16 -6.68 -1.75
C VAL A 40 1.72 -5.74 -2.82
N LEU A 41 1.01 -4.65 -3.14
CA LEU A 41 1.49 -3.62 -4.06
C LEU A 41 2.80 -3.00 -3.58
N ALA A 42 2.85 -2.56 -2.32
CA ALA A 42 4.04 -1.95 -1.76
C ALA A 42 5.21 -2.95 -1.66
N GLU A 43 4.94 -4.23 -1.41
CA GLU A 43 5.95 -5.29 -1.42
C GLU A 43 6.47 -5.60 -2.82
N SER A 44 5.60 -5.67 -3.82
CA SER A 44 5.98 -5.84 -5.22
C SER A 44 6.87 -4.70 -5.71
N VAL A 45 6.51 -3.46 -5.35
CA VAL A 45 7.32 -2.27 -5.62
C VAL A 45 8.68 -2.35 -4.93
N SER A 46 8.68 -2.74 -3.66
CA SER A 46 9.89 -2.94 -2.87
C SER A 46 10.84 -3.94 -3.52
N ALA A 47 10.32 -5.10 -3.93
CA ALA A 47 11.09 -6.14 -4.60
C ALA A 47 11.59 -5.69 -5.99
N GLY A 48 10.79 -4.94 -6.73
CA GLY A 48 11.17 -4.37 -8.03
C GLY A 48 12.36 -3.43 -7.93
N ILE A 49 12.37 -2.54 -6.94
CA ILE A 49 13.48 -1.60 -6.68
C ILE A 49 14.75 -2.37 -6.30
N ILE A 50 14.65 -3.32 -5.35
CA ILE A 50 15.80 -4.15 -4.94
C ILE A 50 16.42 -4.90 -6.12
N ARG A 51 15.61 -5.47 -7.02
CA ARG A 51 16.13 -6.21 -8.19
C ARG A 51 16.84 -5.29 -9.19
N GLY A 52 16.27 -4.13 -9.50
CA GLY A 52 16.90 -3.17 -10.43
C GLY A 52 18.29 -2.77 -9.92
N GLU A 53 18.41 -2.51 -8.63
CA GLU A 53 19.69 -2.13 -8.02
C GLU A 53 20.72 -3.27 -7.96
N VAL A 54 20.29 -4.52 -7.73
CA VAL A 54 21.21 -5.68 -7.73
C VAL A 54 21.74 -5.99 -9.14
N GLU A 55 20.95 -5.72 -10.18
CA GLU A 55 21.39 -5.90 -11.57
C GLU A 55 22.37 -4.81 -12.03
N GLU A 56 22.28 -3.59 -11.48
CA GLU A 56 23.12 -2.44 -11.83
C GLU A 56 24.34 -2.24 -10.90
N GLY A 57 24.29 -2.74 -9.66
CA GLY A 57 25.31 -2.57 -8.62
C GLY A 57 26.52 -3.51 -8.76
N GLY A 58 27.42 -3.22 -9.70
CA GLY A 58 28.62 -4.02 -9.96
C GLY A 58 29.83 -3.80 -9.04
N ASP A 59 29.94 -2.70 -8.28
CA ASP A 59 31.13 -2.45 -7.44
C ASP A 59 30.88 -1.36 -6.37
N GLY A 60 31.34 -1.62 -5.13
CA GLY A 60 31.77 -0.63 -4.12
C GLY A 60 30.86 0.56 -3.76
N PHE A 61 30.29 0.52 -2.55
CA PHE A 61 29.58 1.63 -1.86
C PHE A 61 28.52 2.37 -2.69
N LEU A 62 27.30 1.83 -2.64
CA LEU A 62 26.07 2.34 -3.26
C LEU A 62 25.73 3.76 -2.80
N HIS A 63 26.23 4.76 -3.54
CA HIS A 63 25.58 6.05 -3.65
C HIS A 63 24.49 5.88 -4.71
N PHE A 64 23.24 6.11 -4.32
CA PHE A 64 22.11 5.96 -5.22
C PHE A 64 21.87 7.25 -5.97
N ASP A 65 21.74 7.13 -7.29
CA ASP A 65 21.24 8.22 -8.11
C ASP A 65 19.75 8.41 -7.79
N LYS A 66 19.39 9.65 -7.46
CA LYS A 66 18.05 10.03 -7.03
C LYS A 66 17.04 9.84 -8.15
N GLU A 67 17.42 10.23 -9.36
CA GLU A 67 16.59 10.11 -10.55
C GLU A 67 16.29 8.65 -10.85
N GLU A 68 17.27 7.77 -10.66
CA GLU A 68 17.13 6.32 -10.85
C GLU A 68 16.19 5.70 -9.81
N LEU A 69 16.37 6.02 -8.53
CA LEU A 69 15.49 5.56 -7.45
C LEU A 69 14.03 5.97 -7.69
N VAL A 70 13.81 7.21 -8.12
CA VAL A 70 12.47 7.71 -8.43
C VAL A 70 11.92 7.04 -9.69
N ALA A 71 12.73 6.91 -10.74
CA ALA A 71 12.30 6.25 -11.97
C ALA A 71 11.90 4.79 -11.72
N ASN A 72 12.72 4.04 -10.97
CA ASN A 72 12.43 2.67 -10.58
C ASN A 72 11.19 2.58 -9.68
N LEU A 73 11.03 3.50 -8.71
CA LEU A 73 9.84 3.55 -7.87
C LEU A 73 8.58 3.80 -8.71
N VAL A 74 8.59 4.82 -9.57
CA VAL A 74 7.44 5.17 -10.41
C VAL A 74 7.12 4.05 -11.42
N ALA A 75 8.12 3.46 -12.06
CA ALA A 75 7.93 2.36 -13.00
C ALA A 75 7.32 1.12 -12.33
N ASN A 76 7.82 0.75 -11.15
CA ASN A 76 7.29 -0.38 -10.39
C ASN A 76 5.88 -0.12 -9.86
N VAL A 77 5.61 1.09 -9.35
CA VAL A 77 4.26 1.49 -8.91
C VAL A 77 3.28 1.49 -10.08
N SER A 78 3.67 2.03 -11.24
CA SER A 78 2.82 2.04 -12.44
C SER A 78 2.54 0.62 -12.95
N THR A 79 3.54 -0.25 -12.96
CA THR A 79 3.39 -1.66 -13.37
C THR A 79 2.43 -2.40 -12.45
N ALA A 80 2.59 -2.21 -11.15
CA ALA A 80 1.78 -2.89 -10.16
C ALA A 80 0.35 -2.28 -10.06
N GLN A 81 0.19 -0.97 -10.23
CA GLN A 81 -1.10 -0.30 -10.39
C GLN A 81 -1.88 -0.87 -11.58
N LYS A 82 -1.23 -1.04 -12.74
CA LYS A 82 -1.86 -1.61 -13.95
C LYS A 82 -2.47 -2.99 -13.70
N THR A 83 -1.89 -3.77 -12.79
CA THR A 83 -2.37 -5.11 -12.43
C THR A 83 -3.62 -5.05 -11.56
N LEU A 84 -3.75 -4.01 -10.73
CA LEU A 84 -4.76 -3.91 -9.68
C LEU A 84 -5.97 -3.04 -10.07
N GLY A 85 -5.80 -2.11 -11.02
CA GLY A 85 -6.91 -1.40 -11.66
C GLY A 85 -7.54 -0.28 -10.82
N PHE A 86 -6.84 0.22 -9.80
CA PHE A 86 -7.30 1.32 -8.96
C PHE A 86 -6.33 2.52 -8.93
N ASP A 87 -6.85 3.70 -8.55
CA ASP A 87 -6.06 4.92 -8.43
C ASP A 87 -5.17 4.89 -7.19
N VAL A 88 -3.90 5.20 -7.41
CA VAL A 88 -2.85 5.11 -6.39
C VAL A 88 -2.20 6.47 -6.22
N LYS A 89 -2.10 6.94 -4.98
CA LYS A 89 -1.26 8.06 -4.60
C LYS A 89 0.04 7.54 -3.99
N LEU A 90 1.16 8.08 -4.47
CA LEU A 90 2.50 7.73 -4.04
C LEU A 90 3.15 8.96 -3.40
N ASP A 91 3.52 8.84 -2.13
CA ASP A 91 4.37 9.82 -1.43
C ASP A 91 5.72 9.15 -1.14
N TYR A 92 6.83 9.88 -1.25
CA TYR A 92 8.17 9.34 -0.96
C TYR A 92 9.10 10.37 -0.34
N VAL A 93 10.10 9.90 0.40
CA VAL A 93 11.19 10.68 1.01
C VAL A 93 12.50 9.90 0.89
N PHE A 94 13.62 10.61 0.71
CA PHE A 94 14.95 10.00 0.70
C PHE A 94 15.54 9.94 2.09
N LEU A 95 16.35 8.93 2.34
CA LEU A 95 16.97 8.67 3.63
C LEU A 95 18.49 8.69 3.53
N ASP A 96 19.15 9.25 4.54
CA ASP A 96 20.59 9.18 4.72
C ASP A 96 21.05 7.84 5.33
N ASN A 97 22.37 7.68 5.52
CA ASN A 97 22.97 6.49 6.16
C ASN A 97 22.56 6.28 7.63
N GLN A 98 22.01 7.29 8.30
CA GLN A 98 21.50 7.24 9.66
C GLN A 98 19.99 7.04 9.69
N GLY A 99 19.34 7.02 8.52
CA GLY A 99 17.91 6.88 8.38
C GLY A 99 17.12 8.17 8.61
N ASN A 100 17.75 9.34 8.56
CA ASN A 100 17.05 10.63 8.58
C ASN A 100 16.65 11.07 7.16
N VAL A 101 15.61 11.90 7.07
CA VAL A 101 15.20 12.48 5.78
C VAL A 101 16.28 13.44 5.28
N THR A 102 16.70 13.26 4.03
CA THR A 102 17.71 14.12 3.38
C THR A 102 17.24 14.56 2.00
N GLU A 103 17.69 15.74 1.58
CA GLU A 103 17.57 16.23 0.21
C GLU A 103 18.94 16.34 -0.48
N ASP A 104 20.04 16.09 0.25
CA ASP A 104 21.38 16.08 -0.31
C ASP A 104 21.60 14.77 -1.07
N ASP A 105 21.67 14.89 -2.39
CA ASP A 105 21.81 13.78 -3.32
C ASP A 105 22.99 12.87 -2.90
N ASN A 106 24.14 13.45 -2.51
CA ASN A 106 25.36 12.70 -2.14
C ASN A 106 25.18 11.81 -0.89
N LEU A 107 24.21 12.13 -0.05
CA LEU A 107 23.92 11.45 1.21
C LEU A 107 22.79 10.43 1.08
N ILE A 108 22.10 10.34 -0.07
CA ILE A 108 21.00 9.41 -0.27
C ILE A 108 21.52 7.96 -0.19
N ARG A 109 20.92 7.18 0.72
CA ARG A 109 21.20 5.75 0.98
C ARG A 109 19.94 4.87 0.97
N GLY A 110 18.77 5.48 0.77
CA GLY A 110 17.52 4.75 0.68
C GLY A 110 16.34 5.65 0.40
N ILE A 111 15.18 5.02 0.26
CA ILE A 111 13.90 5.67 -0.01
C ILE A 111 12.82 5.06 0.88
N GLN A 112 12.03 5.92 1.52
CA GLN A 112 10.82 5.53 2.22
C GLN A 112 9.64 6.04 1.41
N PHE A 113 8.70 5.15 1.12
CA PHE A 113 7.55 5.48 0.28
C PHE A 113 6.27 4.95 0.90
N ARG A 114 5.18 5.67 0.62
CA ARG A 114 3.84 5.38 1.05
C ARG A 114 2.94 5.29 -0.17
N VAL A 115 2.26 4.16 -0.29
CA VAL A 115 1.29 3.86 -1.34
C VAL A 115 -0.09 3.93 -0.73
N GLN A 116 -0.97 4.74 -1.31
CA GLN A 116 -2.35 4.94 -0.85
C GLN A 116 -3.31 4.61 -1.99
N TYR A 117 -4.33 3.81 -1.70
CA TYR A 117 -5.45 3.63 -2.63
C TYR A 117 -6.47 4.74 -2.39
N VAL A 118 -6.83 5.39 -3.48
CA VAL A 118 -7.79 6.48 -3.50
C VAL A 118 -9.02 6.01 -4.29
N ASP A 119 -10.22 6.22 -3.73
CA ASP A 119 -11.45 5.94 -4.46
C ASP A 119 -11.78 7.03 -5.50
N ASP A 120 -12.80 6.79 -6.32
CA ASP A 120 -13.28 7.73 -7.34
C ASP A 120 -13.70 9.11 -6.78
N LYS A 121 -13.82 9.25 -5.46
CA LYS A 121 -14.19 10.48 -4.76
C LYS A 121 -12.97 11.20 -4.15
N GLY A 122 -11.77 10.64 -4.28
CA GLY A 122 -10.56 11.19 -3.70
C GLY A 122 -10.30 10.74 -2.25
N GLU A 123 -11.08 9.81 -1.71
CA GLU A 123 -10.93 9.35 -0.31
C GLU A 123 -9.91 8.22 -0.22
N VAL A 124 -8.98 8.34 0.73
CA VAL A 124 -8.00 7.29 1.01
C VAL A 124 -8.69 6.11 1.70
N LYS A 125 -8.70 4.96 1.05
CA LYS A 125 -9.34 3.73 1.57
C LYS A 125 -8.37 2.82 2.30
N ALA A 126 -7.12 2.81 1.88
CA ALA A 126 -6.06 2.10 2.59
C ALA A 126 -4.69 2.65 2.21
N THR A 127 -3.70 2.32 3.03
CA THR A 127 -2.35 2.87 2.96
C THR A 127 -1.37 1.78 3.38
N ALA A 128 -0.29 1.62 2.61
CA ALA A 128 0.88 0.87 3.04
C ALA A 128 2.10 1.76 2.96
N GLU A 129 2.98 1.60 3.95
CA GLU A 129 4.25 2.30 3.99
C GLU A 129 5.37 1.27 3.96
N ARG A 130 6.37 1.52 3.12
CA ARG A 130 7.55 0.67 3.02
C ARG A 130 8.79 1.54 3.08
N ARG A 131 9.78 1.01 3.78
CA ARG A 131 11.09 1.62 3.93
C ARG A 131 12.09 0.71 3.23
N LEU A 132 12.67 1.21 2.16
CA LEU A 132 13.81 0.59 1.49
C LEU A 132 15.06 1.30 1.97
N ALA A 133 15.83 0.61 2.81
CA ALA A 133 17.17 1.04 3.14
C ALA A 133 18.12 -0.01 2.59
N LEU A 134 18.90 0.38 1.60
CA LEU A 134 19.69 -0.56 0.80
C LEU A 134 21.15 -0.61 1.24
N ASN A 135 21.50 0.14 2.29
CA ASN A 135 22.78 0.00 2.97
C ASN A 135 22.73 0.62 4.38
N TYR A 136 22.41 -0.18 5.40
CA TYR A 136 22.79 0.17 6.77
C TYR A 136 24.09 -0.54 7.09
N PRO A 137 25.16 0.17 7.51
CA PRO A 137 26.18 -0.49 8.29
C PRO A 137 25.49 -0.98 9.58
N SER A 138 25.29 -2.31 9.70
CA SER A 138 24.95 -2.89 10.99
C SER A 138 26.14 -2.62 11.90
N ASN A 139 25.96 -1.81 12.94
CA ASN A 139 26.88 -1.83 14.08
C ASN A 139 26.71 -3.13 14.85
#